data_AF-A0A348ZX87-F1
#
_entry.id   AF-A0A348ZX87-F1
#
_cell.length_a   1.000
_cell.length_b   1.000
_cell.length_c   1.000
_cell.angle_alpha   90.00
_cell.angle_beta   90.00
_cell.angle_gamma   90.00
#
_symmetry.space_group_name_H-M   'P 1'
#
loop_
_entity.id
_entity.type
_entity.pdbx_description
1 polymer ?
#
loop_
_entity_poly.entity_id
_entity_poly.type
_entity_poly.pdbx_seq_one_letter_code
_entity_poly.pdbx_strand_id
1 'polypeptide(L)'
;MRFFLAIFVITMTLVAMPRESFAQHHGWGWHEGRPYGDYCPGRRWGGPYGMRRLVTTPEEAKQGIERYYEVRRKAVIVGRIAERRWFFLAEILDRDGTVVDEVIIDKRTGRIRSIY
;
A
#
# COMPACT_ATOMS: atom_id res chain seq x y z
N MET A 1 51.37 21.73 3.17
CA MET A 1 50.51 20.82 3.97
C MET A 1 49.24 21.50 4.52
N ARG A 2 49.29 22.75 5.02
CA ARG A 2 48.11 23.45 5.56
C ARG A 2 46.97 23.69 4.55
N PHE A 3 47.30 23.99 3.29
CA PHE A 3 46.30 24.14 2.21
C PHE A 3 45.57 22.84 1.86
N PHE A 4 46.27 21.70 1.83
CA PHE A 4 45.65 20.39 1.59
C PHE A 4 44.73 19.96 2.73
N LEU A 5 45.09 20.28 3.98
CA LEU A 5 44.24 20.00 5.15
C LEU A 5 42.94 20.82 5.10
N ALA A 6 43.02 22.09 4.69
CA ALA A 6 41.83 22.94 4.55
C ALA A 6 40.87 22.43 3.47
N ILE A 7 41.40 22.00 2.32
CA ILE A 7 40.60 21.40 1.24
C ILE A 7 39.92 20.11 1.72
N PHE A 8 40.65 19.25 2.42
CA PHE A 8 40.11 17.99 2.93
C PHE A 8 38.95 18.22 3.92
N VAL A 9 39.09 19.17 4.84
CA VAL A 9 38.04 19.53 5.81
C VAL A 9 36.79 20.09 5.12
N ILE A 10 36.96 20.93 4.09
CA ILE A 10 35.84 21.48 3.30
C ILE A 10 35.13 20.37 2.50
N THR A 11 35.89 19.44 1.92
CA THR A 11 35.28 18.31 1.19
C THR A 11 34.52 17.36 2.12
N MET A 12 34.99 17.15 3.36
CA MET A 12 34.33 16.27 4.31
C MET A 12 33.02 16.86 4.85
N THR A 13 32.95 18.18 5.07
CA THR A 13 31.73 18.84 5.55
C THR A 13 30.62 18.89 4.50
N LEU A 14 30.96 18.96 3.21
CA LEU A 14 29.99 18.88 2.11
C LEU A 14 29.36 17.47 1.96
N VAL A 15 30.11 16.42 2.29
CA VAL A 15 29.60 15.03 2.26
C VAL A 15 28.75 14.70 3.49
N ALA A 16 29.01 15.35 4.62
CA ALA A 16 28.32 15.11 5.89
C ALA A 16 27.02 15.91 6.08
N MET A 17 26.62 16.75 5.11
CA MET A 17 25.30 17.39 5.20
C MET A 17 24.22 16.30 5.21
N PRO A 18 23.32 16.28 6.21
CA PRO A 18 22.20 15.36 6.19
C PRO A 18 21.43 15.63 4.90
N ARG A 19 21.37 14.63 4.01
CA ARG A 19 20.36 14.64 2.96
C ARG A 19 19.04 14.57 3.70
N GLU A 20 18.40 15.71 3.86
CA GLU A 20 17.05 15.77 4.39
C GLU A 20 16.21 14.77 3.61
N SER A 21 15.95 13.64 4.28
CA SER A 21 15.13 12.58 3.75
C SER A 21 13.71 12.98 4.10
N PHE A 22 13.17 13.93 3.34
CA PHE A 22 11.76 14.24 3.44
C PHE A 22 11.02 12.96 3.01
N ALA A 23 10.30 12.33 3.95
CA ALA A 23 9.17 11.50 3.57
C ALA A 23 8.14 12.44 2.95
N GLN A 24 8.30 12.74 1.66
CA GLN A 24 7.48 13.72 0.98
C GLN A 24 6.04 13.20 0.94
N HIS A 25 5.14 13.85 1.68
CA HIS A 25 3.70 13.74 1.44
C HIS A 25 3.40 14.51 0.15
N HIS A 26 3.69 13.88 -0.99
CA HIS A 26 3.52 14.47 -2.31
C HIS A 26 2.05 14.51 -2.72
N GLY A 27 1.55 15.73 -2.92
CA GLY A 27 0.62 16.15 -3.98
C GLY A 27 -0.64 15.31 -4.25
N TRP A 28 -1.77 16.01 -4.38
CA TRP A 28 -3.11 15.49 -4.75
C TRP A 28 -3.21 14.73 -6.10
N GLY A 29 -2.11 14.51 -6.81
CA GLY A 29 -2.05 13.91 -8.15
C GLY A 29 -1.45 12.50 -8.23
N TRP A 30 -1.09 11.84 -7.12
CA TRP A 30 -0.44 10.51 -7.15
C TRP A 30 -1.39 9.30 -7.11
N HIS A 31 -2.71 9.54 -7.12
CA HIS A 31 -3.73 8.47 -7.04
C HIS A 31 -3.97 7.71 -8.36
N GLU A 32 -3.33 8.10 -9.45
CA GLU A 32 -3.50 7.42 -10.74
C GLU A 32 -2.46 6.31 -10.93
N GLY A 33 -2.92 5.07 -10.77
CA GLY A 33 -2.27 3.90 -11.38
C GLY A 33 -1.70 2.87 -10.40
N ARG A 34 -1.40 3.21 -9.15
CA ARG A 34 -0.86 2.23 -8.18
C ARG A 34 -2.00 1.56 -7.40
N PRO A 35 -2.04 0.23 -7.26
CA PRO A 35 -3.06 -0.43 -6.43
C PRO A 35 -2.79 -0.22 -4.93
N TYR A 36 -1.63 0.32 -4.56
CA TYR A 36 -1.12 0.45 -3.20
C TYR A 36 -0.41 1.81 -3.01
N GLY A 37 -0.25 2.24 -1.75
CA GLY A 37 0.48 3.48 -1.40
C GLY A 37 -0.38 4.74 -1.17
N ASP A 38 -1.68 4.71 -1.44
CA ASP A 38 -2.62 5.85 -1.27
C ASP A 38 -2.97 6.19 0.20
N TYR A 39 -2.02 6.08 1.13
CA TYR A 39 -2.29 6.33 2.54
C TYR A 39 -2.43 7.83 2.71
N CYS A 40 -3.67 8.31 2.62
CA CYS A 40 -4.02 9.69 2.91
C CYS A 40 -4.58 9.76 4.35
N PRO A 41 -3.77 10.16 5.33
CA PRO A 41 -4.26 10.48 6.67
C PRO A 41 -5.10 11.75 6.57
N GLY A 42 -6.41 11.67 6.87
CA GLY A 42 -7.25 12.88 6.88
C GLY A 42 -8.74 12.69 6.65
N ARG A 43 -9.20 11.57 6.07
CA ARG A 43 -10.64 11.25 6.02
C ARG A 43 -11.13 10.68 7.34
N ARG A 44 -11.09 11.49 8.41
CA ARG A 44 -11.62 11.35 9.79
C ARG A 44 -11.49 10.00 10.54
N TRP A 45 -11.60 8.81 9.91
CA TRP A 45 -11.54 7.47 10.54
C TRP A 45 -11.19 6.35 9.53
N GLY A 46 -9.97 6.35 8.98
CA GLY A 46 -9.48 5.30 8.08
C GLY A 46 -9.78 5.57 6.60
N GLY A 47 -8.72 5.74 5.80
CA GLY A 47 -8.79 6.05 4.37
C GLY A 47 -9.46 4.98 3.49
N PRO A 48 -9.29 5.01 2.16
CA PRO A 48 -10.05 4.22 1.17
C PRO A 48 -9.77 2.70 1.17
N TYR A 49 -9.28 2.14 2.28
CA TYR A 49 -8.67 0.81 2.37
C TYR A 49 -9.64 -0.29 2.79
N GLY A 50 -10.71 -0.50 2.04
CA GLY A 50 -11.64 -1.63 2.24
C GLY A 50 -13.02 -1.24 2.77
N MET A 51 -13.68 -2.17 3.46
CA MET A 51 -15.13 -2.11 3.72
C MET A 51 -15.56 -1.31 4.95
N ARG A 52 -14.63 -1.00 5.87
CA ARG A 52 -14.90 -0.23 7.12
C ARG A 52 -15.99 -0.84 8.02
N ARG A 53 -16.20 -2.14 7.91
CA ARG A 53 -17.15 -2.94 8.70
C ARG A 53 -16.54 -4.30 8.98
N LEU A 54 -17.13 -5.02 9.95
CA LEU A 54 -16.80 -6.42 10.18
C LEU A 54 -17.06 -7.26 8.92
N VAL A 55 -16.21 -8.26 8.73
CA VAL A 55 -16.26 -9.24 7.65
C VAL A 55 -16.20 -10.60 8.30
N THR A 56 -17.29 -11.35 8.21
CA THR A 56 -17.43 -12.62 8.91
C THR A 56 -17.38 -13.81 7.97
N THR A 57 -17.59 -13.62 6.67
CA THR A 57 -17.59 -14.73 5.70
C THR A 57 -16.65 -14.50 4.50
N PRO A 58 -16.20 -15.58 3.84
CA PRO A 58 -15.43 -15.50 2.60
C PRO A 58 -16.16 -14.76 1.47
N GLU A 59 -17.48 -14.85 1.39
CA GLU A 59 -18.30 -14.19 0.37
C GLU A 59 -18.33 -12.67 0.58
N GLU A 60 -18.45 -12.22 1.83
CA GLU A 60 -18.33 -10.80 2.16
C GLU A 60 -16.93 -10.28 1.84
N ALA A 61 -15.91 -11.09 2.11
CA ALA A 61 -14.53 -10.77 1.76
C ALA A 61 -14.37 -10.60 0.24
N LYS A 62 -14.91 -11.54 -0.55
CA LYS A 62 -14.92 -11.47 -2.02
C LYS A 62 -15.56 -10.19 -2.53
N GLN A 63 -16.79 -9.90 -2.10
CA GLN A 63 -17.53 -8.70 -2.50
C GLN A 63 -16.76 -7.41 -2.14
N GLY A 64 -16.12 -7.39 -0.97
CA GLY A 64 -15.30 -6.27 -0.53
C GLY A 64 -14.09 -6.02 -1.42
N ILE A 65 -13.41 -7.09 -1.84
CA ILE A 65 -12.26 -7.03 -2.74
C ILE A 65 -12.70 -6.56 -4.13
N GLU A 66 -13.74 -7.17 -4.69
CA GLU A 66 -14.25 -6.83 -6.03
C GLU A 66 -14.59 -5.34 -6.08
N ARG A 67 -15.35 -4.85 -5.09
CA ARG A 67 -15.70 -3.42 -4.99
C ARG A 67 -14.48 -2.52 -4.83
N TYR A 68 -13.47 -2.95 -4.09
CA TYR A 68 -12.24 -2.18 -3.88
C TYR A 68 -11.45 -1.98 -5.18
N TYR A 69 -11.35 -3.01 -6.02
CA TYR A 69 -10.64 -2.92 -7.31
C TYR A 69 -11.50 -2.28 -8.42
N GLU A 70 -12.82 -2.47 -8.40
CA GLU A 70 -13.77 -1.84 -9.33
C GLU A 70 -13.69 -0.31 -9.26
N VAL A 71 -13.76 0.27 -8.05
CA VAL A 71 -13.64 1.72 -7.84
C VAL A 71 -12.33 2.28 -8.38
N ARG A 72 -11.30 1.45 -8.47
CA ARG A 72 -9.96 1.81 -8.96
C ARG A 72 -9.74 1.49 -10.44
N ARG A 73 -10.78 1.05 -11.14
CA ARG A 73 -10.75 0.66 -12.56
C ARG A 73 -9.68 -0.39 -12.87
N LYS A 74 -9.40 -1.29 -11.91
CA LYS A 74 -8.47 -2.40 -12.08
C LYS A 74 -9.26 -3.66 -12.37
N ALA A 75 -9.06 -4.20 -13.56
CA ALA A 75 -9.63 -5.48 -13.94
C ALA A 75 -8.80 -6.61 -13.33
N VAL A 76 -9.23 -7.11 -12.18
CA VAL A 76 -8.64 -8.27 -11.51
C VAL A 76 -9.74 -9.27 -11.17
N ILE A 77 -9.37 -10.55 -11.04
CA ILE A 77 -10.27 -11.63 -10.67
C ILE A 77 -9.91 -12.07 -9.26
N VAL A 78 -10.92 -12.23 -8.39
CA VAL A 78 -10.70 -12.76 -7.04
C VAL A 78 -10.65 -14.28 -7.14
N GLY A 79 -9.50 -14.85 -6.80
CA GLY A 79 -9.23 -16.28 -6.80
C GLY A 79 -9.66 -16.95 -5.51
N ARG A 80 -8.81 -17.86 -5.02
CA ARG A 80 -9.06 -18.60 -3.78
C ARG A 80 -9.08 -17.64 -2.58
N ILE A 81 -10.05 -17.85 -1.68
CA ILE A 81 -10.12 -17.16 -0.40
C ILE A 81 -9.94 -18.19 0.72
N ALA A 82 -8.90 -18.02 1.52
CA ALA A 82 -8.61 -18.83 2.69
C ALA A 82 -8.94 -18.05 3.97
N GLU A 83 -9.75 -18.66 4.82
CA GLU A 83 -10.04 -18.10 6.13
C GLU A 83 -8.87 -18.31 7.10
N ARG A 84 -8.57 -17.26 7.87
CA ARG A 84 -7.64 -17.29 9.00
C ARG A 84 -8.35 -16.74 10.24
N ARG A 85 -7.71 -16.90 11.41
CA ARG A 85 -8.28 -16.45 12.69
C ARG A 85 -8.68 -14.97 12.67
N TRP A 86 -7.85 -14.11 12.10
CA TRP A 86 -8.03 -12.65 12.18
C TRP A 86 -8.31 -11.97 10.84
N PHE A 87 -8.13 -12.67 9.73
CA PHE A 87 -8.27 -12.12 8.39
C PHE A 87 -8.72 -13.18 7.39
N PHE A 88 -9.13 -12.75 6.21
CA PHE A 88 -9.23 -13.59 5.02
C PHE A 88 -8.03 -13.31 4.13
N LEU A 89 -7.41 -14.36 3.58
CA LEU A 89 -6.35 -14.27 2.59
C LEU A 89 -6.96 -14.57 1.22
N ALA A 90 -6.81 -13.69 0.25
CA ALA A 90 -7.37 -13.85 -1.08
C ALA A 90 -6.30 -13.67 -2.15
N GLU A 91 -6.29 -14.59 -3.11
CA GLU A 91 -5.48 -14.45 -4.32
C GLU A 91 -6.15 -13.45 -5.27
N ILE A 92 -5.34 -12.58 -5.86
CA ILE A 92 -5.74 -11.66 -6.92
C ILE A 92 -5.09 -12.13 -8.21
N LEU A 93 -5.92 -12.40 -9.20
CA LEU A 93 -5.52 -12.94 -10.48
C LEU A 93 -5.63 -11.85 -11.55
N ASP A 94 -4.75 -11.89 -12.55
CA ASP A 94 -4.95 -11.15 -13.79
C ASP A 94 -5.98 -11.84 -14.71
N ARG A 95 -6.13 -11.33 -15.93
CA ARG A 95 -7.07 -11.86 -16.92
C ARG A 95 -6.67 -13.23 -17.45
N ASP A 96 -5.39 -13.58 -17.37
CA ASP A 96 -4.85 -14.85 -17.85
C ASP A 96 -4.91 -15.92 -16.74
N GLY A 97 -5.40 -15.57 -15.55
CA GLY A 97 -5.51 -16.46 -14.40
C GLY A 97 -4.20 -16.61 -13.63
N THR A 98 -3.23 -15.72 -13.84
CA THR A 98 -1.97 -15.70 -13.08
C THR A 98 -2.16 -14.95 -11.78
N VAL A 99 -1.68 -15.49 -10.66
CA VAL A 99 -1.69 -14.78 -9.38
C VAL A 99 -0.71 -13.63 -9.45
N VAL A 100 -1.24 -12.40 -9.40
CA VAL A 100 -0.45 -11.16 -9.43
C VAL A 100 -0.26 -10.56 -8.04
N ASP A 101 -1.10 -10.95 -7.07
CA ASP A 101 -0.99 -10.51 -5.68
C ASP A 101 -1.76 -11.43 -4.73
N GLU A 102 -1.44 -11.33 -3.44
CA GLU A 102 -2.24 -11.85 -2.34
C GLU A 102 -2.64 -10.71 -1.41
N VAL A 103 -3.94 -10.61 -1.13
CA VAL A 103 -4.48 -9.59 -0.23
C VAL A 103 -5.04 -10.20 1.03
N ILE A 104 -4.86 -9.49 2.14
CA ILE A 104 -5.52 -9.78 3.40
C ILE A 104 -6.68 -8.81 3.63
N ILE A 105 -7.78 -9.34 4.16
CA ILE A 105 -8.89 -8.56 4.71
C ILE A 105 -8.97 -8.79 6.21
N ASP A 106 -8.70 -7.75 7.00
CA ASP A 106 -8.89 -7.78 8.44
C ASP A 106 -10.37 -7.98 8.79
N LYS A 107 -10.72 -9.04 9.54
CA LYS A 107 -12.11 -9.37 9.86
C LYS A 107 -12.80 -8.33 10.74
N ARG A 108 -12.06 -7.63 11.59
CA ARG A 108 -12.60 -6.67 12.55
C ARG A 108 -12.91 -5.32 11.91
N THR A 109 -12.15 -4.95 10.90
CA THR A 109 -12.19 -3.61 10.31
C THR A 109 -12.56 -3.59 8.84
N GLY A 110 -12.51 -4.74 8.17
CA GLY A 110 -12.67 -4.88 6.72
C GLY A 110 -11.54 -4.21 5.94
N ARG A 111 -10.38 -3.98 6.58
CA ARG A 111 -9.25 -3.32 5.91
C ARG A 111 -8.57 -4.27 4.94
N ILE A 112 -8.41 -3.84 3.70
CA ILE A 112 -7.76 -4.59 2.62
C ILE A 112 -6.32 -4.13 2.48
N ARG A 113 -5.38 -5.08 2.43
CA ARG A 113 -3.94 -4.84 2.26
C ARG A 113 -3.33 -5.93 1.38
N SER A 114 -2.41 -5.57 0.50
CA SER A 114 -1.55 -6.55 -0.17
C SER A 114 -0.46 -7.06 0.78
N ILE A 115 0.02 -8.27 0.53
CA ILE A 115 1.17 -8.87 1.18
C ILE A 115 2.49 -8.51 0.47
N TYR A 116 2.47 -8.24 -0.84
CA TYR A 116 3.65 -8.08 -1.69
C TYR A 116 3.88 -6.64 -2.20
#